data_AF-X1JHB0-F1
#
_entry.id   AF-X1JHB0-F1
#
_cell.length_a   1.000
_cell.length_b   1.000
_cell.length_c   1.000
_cell.angle_alpha   90.00
_cell.angle_beta   90.00
_cell.angle_gamma   90.00
#
_symmetry.space_group_name_H-M   'P 1'
#
loop_
_entity.id
_entity.type
_entity.pdbx_description
1 polymer ?
#
loop_
_entity_poly.entity_id
_entity_poly.type
_entity_poly.pdbx_seq_one_letter_code
_entity_poly.pdbx_strand_id
1 'polypeptide(L)'
;LEGIKTPRMDSFINGLTDASGHPVFKNHLEELDSFIRDTNFSEILHIKGKVKSLENISSVVSPHIARSVTLSTMHGCPPEEIEAISRYLMEEKRLHTFVKLNPTLLGYKQVRKILDTLGFKYITLKKSTFTNDLQWDDAIGMIKRLSKLAADCGRNFGVKLSNTLGTVNTLGVLPGEEMYLSGRILFPITITLASRLSREFKGTLPISYSGGASQLNILRIFETGIKPITVATELLKPGGYLRMAEMAKGEFRP
;
A
#
# COMPACT_ATOMS: atom_id res chain seq x y z
N LEU A 1 -7.83 3.35 20.42
CA LEU A 1 -8.45 2.12 19.83
C LEU A 1 -9.95 2.25 19.54
N GLU A 2 -10.67 3.20 20.14
CA GLU A 2 -12.14 3.30 20.01
C GLU A 2 -12.63 3.36 18.57
N GLY A 3 -11.95 4.11 17.69
CA GLY A 3 -12.33 4.23 16.28
C GLY A 3 -12.30 2.91 15.50
N ILE A 4 -11.26 2.09 15.67
CA ILE A 4 -11.13 0.81 14.94
C ILE A 4 -12.02 -0.30 15.52
N LYS A 5 -12.44 -0.17 16.79
CA LYS A 5 -13.33 -1.11 17.47
C LYS A 5 -14.82 -0.80 17.28
N THR A 6 -15.16 0.22 16.48
CA THR A 6 -16.57 0.51 16.18
C THR A 6 -17.24 -0.66 15.46
N PRO A 7 -18.55 -0.92 15.67
CA PRO A 7 -19.26 -2.01 15.01
C PRO A 7 -19.15 -1.97 13.47
N ARG A 8 -19.14 -0.77 12.90
CA ARG A 8 -18.98 -0.57 11.46
C ARG A 8 -17.61 -1.04 10.96
N MET A 9 -16.54 -0.65 11.64
CA MET A 9 -15.18 -1.04 11.26
C MET A 9 -14.94 -2.53 11.51
N ASP A 10 -15.47 -3.05 12.61
CA ASP A 10 -15.40 -4.46 12.95
C ASP A 10 -16.07 -5.33 11.88
N SER A 11 -17.29 -4.98 11.50
CA SER A 11 -18.05 -5.63 10.43
C SER A 11 -17.32 -5.56 9.08
N PHE A 12 -16.74 -4.41 8.74
CA PHE A 12 -15.96 -4.24 7.51
C PHE A 12 -14.72 -5.16 7.47
N ILE A 13 -13.93 -5.19 8.55
CA ILE A 13 -12.71 -6.01 8.62
C ILE A 13 -13.08 -7.50 8.60
N ASN A 14 -14.06 -7.92 9.41
CA ASN A 14 -14.45 -9.33 9.49
C ASN A 14 -15.07 -9.80 8.17
N GLY A 15 -15.91 -8.98 7.52
CA GLY A 15 -16.54 -9.31 6.24
C GLY A 15 -15.54 -9.44 5.08
N LEU A 16 -14.42 -8.70 5.11
CA LEU A 16 -13.32 -8.90 4.17
C LEU A 16 -12.42 -10.10 4.53
N THR A 17 -12.35 -10.45 5.81
CA THR A 17 -11.55 -11.60 6.26
C THR A 17 -12.26 -12.93 5.94
N ASP A 18 -13.58 -12.96 6.13
CA ASP A 18 -14.47 -14.06 5.79
C ASP A 18 -15.83 -13.52 5.32
N ALA A 19 -16.07 -13.59 4.01
CA ALA A 19 -17.28 -13.14 3.35
C ALA A 19 -18.34 -14.24 3.21
N SER A 20 -18.14 -15.44 3.78
CA SER A 20 -19.04 -16.60 3.59
C SER A 20 -20.48 -16.31 4.02
N GLY A 21 -20.66 -15.50 5.07
CA GLY A 21 -21.95 -15.03 5.55
C GLY A 21 -22.45 -13.75 4.88
N HIS A 22 -21.65 -13.07 4.05
CA HIS A 22 -21.95 -11.73 3.55
C HIS A 22 -22.95 -11.76 2.38
N PRO A 23 -24.10 -11.05 2.45
CA PRO A 23 -25.14 -11.11 1.42
C PRO A 23 -24.63 -10.75 0.02
N VAL A 24 -23.83 -9.68 -0.09
CA VAL A 24 -23.25 -9.24 -1.38
C VAL A 24 -22.35 -10.31 -1.99
N PHE A 25 -21.60 -11.06 -1.18
CA PHE A 25 -20.74 -12.12 -1.69
C PHE A 25 -21.57 -13.28 -2.25
N LYS A 26 -22.61 -13.70 -1.53
CA LYS A 26 -23.56 -14.73 -2.00
C LYS A 26 -24.26 -14.31 -3.30
N ASN A 27 -24.76 -13.08 -3.36
CA ASN A 27 -25.42 -12.56 -4.55
C ASN A 27 -24.47 -12.57 -5.77
N HIS A 28 -23.20 -12.20 -5.60
CA HIS A 28 -22.24 -12.25 -6.71
C HIS A 28 -21.87 -13.68 -7.15
N LEU A 29 -21.90 -14.65 -6.24
CA LEU A 29 -21.76 -16.06 -6.63
C LEU A 29 -22.97 -16.54 -7.45
N GLU A 30 -24.19 -16.15 -7.05
CA GLU A 30 -25.41 -16.45 -7.79
C GLU A 30 -25.45 -15.78 -9.18
N GLU A 31 -25.02 -14.51 -9.26
CA GLU A 31 -24.85 -13.78 -10.52
C GLU A 31 -23.83 -14.46 -11.43
N LEU A 32 -22.69 -14.90 -10.88
CA LEU A 32 -21.67 -15.63 -11.61
C LEU A 32 -22.22 -16.97 -12.13
N ASP A 33 -22.97 -17.70 -11.30
CA ASP A 33 -23.61 -18.95 -11.70
C ASP A 33 -24.63 -18.74 -12.82
N SER A 34 -25.44 -17.68 -12.75
CA SER A 34 -26.39 -17.36 -13.84
C SER A 34 -25.66 -16.97 -15.11
N PHE A 35 -24.65 -16.10 -15.00
CA PHE A 35 -23.83 -15.71 -16.14
C PHE A 35 -23.19 -16.92 -16.82
N ILE A 36 -22.69 -17.89 -16.04
CA ILE A 36 -22.10 -19.10 -16.61
C ILE A 36 -23.13 -19.99 -17.30
N ARG A 37 -24.32 -20.16 -16.71
CA ARG A 37 -25.41 -20.95 -17.31
C ARG A 37 -25.96 -20.34 -18.59
N ASP A 38 -26.12 -19.03 -18.60
CA ASP A 38 -26.84 -18.31 -19.66
C ASP A 38 -25.92 -17.93 -20.84
N THR A 39 -24.60 -18.06 -20.69
CA THR A 39 -23.61 -17.65 -21.70
C THR A 39 -23.08 -18.83 -22.53
N ASN A 40 -23.20 -18.73 -23.86
CA ASN A 40 -22.52 -19.66 -24.77
C ASN A 40 -21.04 -19.26 -24.98
N PHE A 41 -20.16 -19.64 -24.06
CA PHE A 41 -18.73 -19.30 -24.12
C PHE A 41 -18.00 -19.77 -25.39
N SER A 42 -18.53 -20.80 -26.07
CA SER A 42 -17.96 -21.31 -27.32
C SER A 42 -18.03 -20.28 -28.45
N GLU A 43 -19.07 -19.45 -28.46
CA GLU A 43 -19.25 -18.37 -29.45
C GLU A 43 -18.41 -17.14 -29.11
N ILE A 44 -18.33 -16.78 -27.83
CA ILE A 44 -17.68 -15.55 -27.37
C ILE A 44 -16.15 -15.62 -27.43
N LEU A 45 -15.56 -16.75 -27.05
CA LEU A 45 -14.11 -16.81 -26.86
C LEU A 45 -13.33 -17.21 -28.14
N HIS A 46 -14.01 -17.52 -29.24
CA HIS A 46 -13.40 -18.10 -30.46
C HIS A 46 -12.42 -19.27 -30.16
N ILE A 47 -12.61 -19.96 -29.03
CA ILE A 47 -11.71 -21.02 -28.59
C ILE A 47 -11.98 -22.25 -29.47
N LYS A 48 -10.96 -22.67 -30.23
CA LYS A 48 -10.94 -23.99 -30.87
C LYS A 48 -10.72 -25.06 -29.79
N GLY A 49 -11.74 -25.36 -28.99
CA GLY A 49 -11.69 -26.37 -27.94
C GLY A 49 -12.91 -26.32 -27.00
N LYS A 50 -13.36 -27.48 -26.52
CA LYS A 50 -14.44 -27.58 -25.53
C LYS A 50 -13.90 -27.19 -24.14
N VAL A 51 -14.41 -26.10 -23.55
CA VAL A 51 -14.26 -25.84 -22.11
C VAL A 51 -15.06 -26.92 -21.37
N LYS A 52 -14.38 -27.83 -20.65
CA LYS A 52 -15.00 -29.08 -20.17
C LYS A 52 -16.04 -28.91 -19.05
N SER A 53 -15.98 -27.86 -18.24
CA SER A 53 -17.04 -27.49 -17.28
C SER A 53 -16.64 -26.18 -16.57
N LEU A 54 -17.48 -25.16 -16.66
CA LEU A 54 -17.39 -23.91 -15.88
C LEU A 54 -18.32 -23.94 -14.65
N GLU A 55 -19.10 -25.02 -14.50
CA GLU A 55 -20.26 -25.11 -13.59
C GLU A 55 -19.89 -25.06 -12.10
N ASN A 56 -18.60 -25.18 -11.77
CA ASN A 56 -18.10 -25.17 -10.40
C ASN A 56 -17.19 -23.98 -10.09
N ILE A 57 -17.13 -22.94 -10.93
CA ILE A 57 -16.25 -21.78 -10.64
C ILE A 57 -16.67 -21.08 -9.35
N SER A 58 -17.96 -20.84 -9.16
CA SER A 58 -18.49 -20.20 -7.94
C SER A 58 -18.12 -20.96 -6.67
N SER A 59 -18.15 -22.29 -6.69
CA SER A 59 -17.85 -23.13 -5.53
C SER A 59 -16.37 -23.15 -5.14
N VAL A 60 -15.46 -22.74 -6.02
CA VAL A 60 -14.02 -22.61 -5.73
C VAL A 60 -13.59 -21.19 -5.40
N VAL A 61 -14.48 -20.19 -5.51
CA VAL A 61 -14.19 -18.82 -5.07
C VAL A 61 -14.11 -18.81 -3.54
N SER A 62 -12.91 -18.55 -3.03
CA SER A 62 -12.68 -18.47 -1.59
C SER A 62 -13.46 -17.30 -0.97
N PRO A 63 -14.23 -17.50 0.11
CA PRO A 63 -14.85 -16.41 0.87
C PRO A 63 -13.83 -15.59 1.67
N HIS A 64 -12.60 -16.09 1.84
CA HIS A 64 -11.54 -15.38 2.56
C HIS A 64 -10.84 -14.38 1.64
N ILE A 65 -11.38 -13.16 1.54
CA ILE A 65 -10.95 -12.14 0.57
C ILE A 65 -9.59 -11.54 0.96
N ALA A 66 -9.40 -11.19 2.23
CA ALA A 66 -8.20 -10.52 2.73
C ALA A 66 -7.58 -11.26 3.94
N ARG A 67 -6.27 -11.49 3.88
CA ARG A 67 -5.47 -12.06 4.99
C ARG A 67 -4.46 -11.07 5.57
N SER A 68 -4.41 -9.87 5.01
CA SER A 68 -3.45 -8.84 5.37
C SER A 68 -4.06 -7.45 5.29
N VAL A 69 -3.52 -6.52 6.07
CA VAL A 69 -3.94 -5.13 6.14
C VAL A 69 -2.72 -4.21 6.05
N THR A 70 -2.88 -3.06 5.42
CA THR A 70 -1.93 -1.95 5.55
C THR A 70 -2.55 -0.86 6.40
N LEU A 71 -2.04 -0.64 7.60
CA LEU A 71 -2.41 0.48 8.46
C LEU A 71 -1.76 1.76 7.92
N SER A 72 -2.59 2.71 7.50
CA SER A 72 -2.17 4.07 7.17
C SER A 72 -2.81 5.01 8.17
N THR A 73 -2.00 5.77 8.89
CA THR A 73 -2.47 6.81 9.81
C THR A 73 -2.32 8.19 9.19
N MET A 74 -3.02 9.16 9.75
CA MET A 74 -2.83 10.56 9.38
C MET A 74 -1.47 11.07 9.86
N HIS A 75 -1.00 12.17 9.27
CA HIS A 75 0.15 12.92 9.79
C HIS A 75 -0.09 13.31 11.25
N GLY A 76 0.96 13.24 12.07
CA GLY A 76 0.91 13.53 13.51
C GLY A 76 0.28 12.45 14.39
N CYS A 77 -0.07 11.27 13.87
CA CYS A 77 -0.56 10.18 14.70
C CYS A 77 0.53 9.70 15.68
N PRO A 78 0.25 9.62 16.99
CA PRO A 78 1.25 9.23 17.98
C PRO A 78 1.79 7.81 17.75
N PRO A 79 3.08 7.56 17.99
CA PRO A 79 3.70 6.23 17.81
C PRO A 79 2.97 5.12 18.59
N GLU A 80 2.54 5.40 19.82
CA GLU A 80 1.82 4.48 20.69
C GLU A 80 0.45 4.09 20.13
N GLU A 81 -0.23 4.99 19.42
CA GLU A 81 -1.50 4.70 18.77
C GLU A 81 -1.29 3.81 17.53
N ILE A 82 -0.28 4.11 16.72
CA ILE A 82 0.12 3.27 15.57
C ILE A 82 0.44 1.85 16.06
N GLU A 83 1.23 1.74 17.14
CA GLU A 83 1.58 0.46 17.74
C GLU A 83 0.32 -0.26 18.24
N ALA A 84 -0.51 0.38 19.07
CA ALA A 84 -1.71 -0.22 19.64
C ALA A 84 -2.68 -0.74 18.58
N ILE A 85 -2.90 0.02 17.50
CA ILE A 85 -3.76 -0.43 16.38
C ILE A 85 -3.12 -1.61 15.65
N SER A 86 -1.80 -1.57 15.41
CA SER A 86 -1.08 -2.67 14.75
C SER A 86 -1.14 -3.96 15.58
N ARG A 87 -1.03 -3.86 16.91
CA ARG A 87 -1.20 -4.98 17.85
C ARG A 87 -2.58 -5.59 17.71
N TYR A 88 -3.63 -4.77 17.81
CA TYR A 88 -5.02 -5.20 17.64
C TYR A 88 -5.26 -5.95 16.32
N LEU A 89 -4.71 -5.45 15.21
CA LEU A 89 -4.85 -6.09 13.90
C LEU A 89 -4.19 -7.48 13.83
N MET A 90 -3.07 -7.68 14.52
CA MET A 90 -2.33 -8.94 14.50
C MET A 90 -2.83 -9.95 15.54
N GLU A 91 -3.08 -9.50 16.77
CA GLU A 91 -3.47 -10.35 17.90
C GLU A 91 -4.96 -10.72 17.79
N GLU A 92 -5.84 -9.73 17.69
CA GLU A 92 -7.29 -9.92 17.72
C GLU A 92 -7.84 -10.28 16.33
N LYS A 93 -7.44 -9.51 15.30
CA LYS A 93 -7.93 -9.74 13.92
C LYS A 93 -7.14 -10.78 13.15
N ARG A 94 -6.03 -11.27 13.68
CA ARG A 94 -5.19 -12.32 13.08
C ARG A 94 -4.74 -11.98 11.64
N LEU A 95 -4.55 -10.70 11.32
CA LEU A 95 -4.11 -10.24 9.99
C LEU A 95 -2.60 -10.04 9.93
N HIS A 96 -1.99 -10.37 8.79
CA HIS A 96 -0.64 -9.89 8.48
C HIS A 96 -0.68 -8.37 8.29
N THR A 97 0.25 -7.62 8.87
CA THR A 97 0.11 -6.16 8.99
C THR A 97 1.32 -5.42 8.42
N PHE A 98 1.05 -4.48 7.52
CA PHE A 98 2.02 -3.45 7.12
C PHE A 98 1.66 -2.13 7.79
N VAL A 99 2.65 -1.39 8.31
CA VAL A 99 2.47 0.02 8.71
C VAL A 99 2.98 0.92 7.60
N LYS A 100 2.13 1.81 7.08
CA LYS A 100 2.50 2.76 6.03
C LYS A 100 3.16 3.98 6.64
N LEU A 101 4.44 4.19 6.33
CA LEU A 101 5.25 5.27 6.91
C LEU A 101 5.26 6.50 5.99
N ASN A 102 5.41 7.67 6.60
CA ASN A 102 5.46 8.95 5.89
C ASN A 102 6.88 9.25 5.37
N PRO A 103 7.01 9.99 4.25
CA PRO A 103 8.31 10.44 3.74
C PRO A 103 9.10 11.33 4.74
N THR A 104 8.39 11.96 5.66
CA THR A 104 8.92 12.82 6.73
C THR A 104 9.93 12.11 7.63
N LEU A 105 9.82 10.78 7.76
CA LEU A 105 10.75 9.94 8.52
C LEU A 105 12.20 10.04 8.02
N LEU A 106 12.42 10.42 6.76
CA LEU A 106 13.77 10.66 6.23
C LEU A 106 14.43 11.91 6.84
N GLY A 107 13.62 12.83 7.38
CA GLY A 107 14.05 14.07 8.02
C GLY A 107 14.05 15.28 7.08
N TYR A 108 13.69 16.44 7.62
CA TYR A 108 13.51 17.69 6.87
C TYR A 108 14.72 18.05 6.01
N LYS A 109 15.92 18.05 6.61
CA LYS A 109 17.16 18.46 5.93
C LYS A 109 17.46 17.59 4.71
N GLN A 110 17.28 16.27 4.85
CA GLN A 110 17.57 15.33 3.77
C GLN A 110 16.53 15.43 2.65
N VAL A 111 15.24 15.53 2.99
CA VAL A 111 14.17 15.72 2.00
C VAL A 111 14.36 17.04 1.25
N ARG A 112 14.63 18.13 1.95
CA ARG A 112 14.90 19.44 1.33
C ARG A 112 16.10 19.39 0.38
N LYS A 113 17.21 18.79 0.82
CA LYS A 113 18.42 18.59 -0.01
C LYS A 113 18.10 17.82 -1.30
N ILE A 114 17.33 16.73 -1.22
CA ILE A 114 16.93 15.93 -2.40
C ILE A 114 16.13 16.81 -3.37
N LEU A 115 15.12 17.52 -2.88
CA LEU A 115 14.28 18.37 -3.72
C LEU A 115 15.09 19.49 -4.38
N ASP A 116 16.01 20.14 -3.65
CA ASP A 116 16.84 21.23 -4.18
C ASP A 116 17.82 20.74 -5.24
N THR A 117 18.45 19.58 -5.01
CA THR A 117 19.38 18.95 -5.95
C THR A 117 18.71 18.62 -7.28
N LEU A 118 17.43 18.23 -7.24
CA LEU A 118 16.63 17.88 -8.42
C LEU A 118 15.90 19.07 -9.04
N GLY A 119 16.12 20.30 -8.55
CA GLY A 119 15.54 21.53 -9.10
C GLY A 119 14.12 21.86 -8.60
N PHE A 120 13.58 21.13 -7.62
CA PHE A 120 12.25 21.37 -7.04
C PHE A 120 12.26 22.47 -5.95
N LYS A 121 12.94 23.59 -6.22
CA LYS A 121 13.08 24.73 -5.28
C LYS A 121 11.76 25.45 -5.00
N TYR A 122 10.79 25.35 -5.91
CA TYR A 122 9.47 25.95 -5.78
C TYR A 122 8.56 25.21 -4.76
N ILE A 123 8.93 24.00 -4.34
CA ILE A 123 8.14 23.24 -3.36
C ILE A 123 8.47 23.75 -1.96
N THR A 124 7.48 24.31 -1.27
CA THR A 124 7.63 24.77 0.11
C THR A 124 7.24 23.68 1.11
N LEU A 125 8.16 23.31 2.00
CA LEU A 125 7.94 22.33 3.06
C LEU A 125 7.70 23.02 4.40
N LYS A 126 6.69 22.57 5.16
CA LYS A 126 6.50 22.99 6.56
C LYS A 126 7.39 22.16 7.47
N LYS A 127 8.31 22.80 8.19
CA LYS A 127 9.23 22.10 9.11
C LYS A 127 8.48 21.42 10.26
N SER A 128 7.39 22.02 10.73
CA SER A 128 6.51 21.46 11.77
C SER A 128 5.93 20.08 11.40
N THR A 129 5.58 19.85 10.13
CA THR A 129 5.10 18.53 9.67
C THR A 129 6.11 17.42 9.95
N PHE A 130 7.41 17.71 9.86
CA PHE A 130 8.46 16.73 10.14
C PHE A 130 8.69 16.52 11.64
N THR A 131 8.50 17.56 12.45
CA THR A 131 8.65 17.48 13.91
C THR A 131 7.46 16.77 14.57
N ASN A 132 6.26 16.96 14.03
CA ASN A 132 5.02 16.41 14.60
C ASN A 132 4.76 14.96 14.18
N ASP A 133 5.31 14.53 13.04
CA ASP A 133 5.20 13.15 12.58
C ASP A 133 6.05 12.18 13.41
N LEU A 134 5.89 10.87 13.16
CA LEU A 134 6.71 9.81 13.74
C LEU A 134 8.21 10.06 13.53
N GLN A 135 8.97 10.12 14.62
CA GLN A 135 10.42 10.34 14.62
C GLN A 135 11.19 9.04 14.40
N TRP A 136 12.47 9.17 14.00
CA TRP A 136 13.30 8.02 13.61
C TRP A 136 13.43 6.98 14.71
N ASP A 137 13.88 7.37 15.91
CA ASP A 137 14.14 6.42 16.99
C ASP A 137 12.86 5.73 17.48
N ASP A 138 11.75 6.46 17.54
CA ASP A 138 10.42 5.92 17.85
C ASP A 138 9.96 4.91 16.79
N ALA A 139 10.16 5.23 15.50
CA ALA A 139 9.84 4.31 14.40
C ALA A 139 10.64 3.02 14.51
N ILE A 140 11.95 3.11 14.76
CA ILE A 140 12.81 1.92 14.89
C ILE A 140 12.39 1.08 16.10
N GLY A 141 12.14 1.71 17.24
CA GLY A 141 11.66 1.03 18.44
C GLY A 141 10.33 0.31 18.21
N MET A 142 9.36 1.01 17.61
CA MET A 142 8.04 0.47 17.26
C MET A 142 8.15 -0.71 16.29
N ILE A 143 8.92 -0.56 15.20
CA ILE A 143 9.10 -1.62 14.19
C ILE A 143 9.71 -2.87 14.85
N LYS A 144 10.73 -2.74 15.70
CA LYS A 144 11.33 -3.88 16.42
C LYS A 144 10.32 -4.62 17.30
N ARG A 145 9.51 -3.87 18.08
CA ARG A 145 8.48 -4.45 18.95
C ARG A 145 7.37 -5.14 18.14
N LEU A 146 6.89 -4.53 17.07
CA LEU A 146 5.85 -5.09 16.20
C LEU A 146 6.33 -6.30 15.41
N SER A 147 7.58 -6.29 14.90
CA SER A 147 8.19 -7.47 14.27
C SER A 147 8.27 -8.65 15.23
N LYS A 148 8.67 -8.41 16.49
CA LYS A 148 8.69 -9.46 17.52
C LYS A 148 7.27 -9.98 17.80
N LEU A 149 6.32 -9.08 18.02
CA LEU A 149 4.93 -9.47 18.28
C LEU A 149 4.36 -10.34 17.14
N ALA A 150 4.60 -9.94 15.90
CA ALA A 150 4.12 -10.68 14.75
C ALA A 150 4.65 -12.12 14.74
N ALA A 151 5.93 -12.31 15.03
CA ALA A 151 6.50 -13.65 15.18
C ALA A 151 5.83 -14.43 16.32
N ASP A 152 5.67 -13.80 17.50
CA ASP A 152 5.08 -14.42 18.69
C ASP A 152 3.62 -14.88 18.43
N CYS A 153 2.85 -14.15 17.63
CA CYS A 153 1.45 -14.50 17.31
C CYS A 153 1.27 -15.24 15.97
N GLY A 154 2.36 -15.63 15.30
CA GLY A 154 2.33 -16.37 14.03
C GLY A 154 1.78 -15.55 12.86
N ARG A 155 2.07 -14.24 12.84
CA ARG A 155 1.72 -13.27 11.78
C ARG A 155 2.99 -12.71 11.13
N ASN A 156 2.79 -11.97 10.04
CA ASN A 156 3.86 -11.29 9.32
C ASN A 156 3.69 -9.79 9.53
N PHE A 157 4.81 -9.11 9.71
CA PHE A 157 4.85 -7.65 9.84
C PHE A 157 5.88 -7.04 8.90
N GLY A 158 5.57 -5.84 8.41
CA GLY A 158 6.49 -5.05 7.61
C GLY A 158 6.07 -3.59 7.55
N VAL A 159 6.76 -2.81 6.72
CA VAL A 159 6.43 -1.39 6.48
C VAL A 159 6.09 -1.14 5.01
N LYS A 160 5.19 -0.19 4.75
CA LYS A 160 4.89 0.29 3.39
C LYS A 160 5.43 1.70 3.20
N LEU A 161 6.28 1.89 2.19
CA LEU A 161 6.98 3.14 1.92
C LEU A 161 6.53 3.73 0.58
N SER A 162 5.91 4.90 0.51
CA SER A 162 5.52 5.77 1.61
C SER A 162 4.12 6.31 1.38
N ASN A 163 3.62 7.05 2.37
CA ASN A 163 2.54 7.99 2.15
C ASN A 163 2.98 9.15 1.24
N THR A 164 2.05 10.06 0.95
CA THR A 164 2.36 11.34 0.30
C THR A 164 3.16 12.26 1.22
N LEU A 165 3.79 13.29 0.65
CA LEU A 165 4.50 14.33 1.42
C LEU A 165 3.66 15.61 1.42
N GLY A 166 3.24 16.08 2.60
CA GLY A 166 2.56 17.37 2.75
C GLY A 166 3.49 18.55 2.42
N THR A 167 3.00 19.50 1.64
CA THR A 167 3.68 20.74 1.25
C THR A 167 2.72 21.93 1.40
N VAL A 168 3.25 23.15 1.49
CA VAL A 168 2.40 24.36 1.51
C VAL A 168 1.66 24.48 0.19
N ASN A 169 0.37 24.76 0.24
CA ASN A 169 -0.41 25.08 -0.95
C ASN A 169 -0.13 26.53 -1.40
N THR A 170 0.82 26.71 -2.31
CA THR A 170 1.23 28.04 -2.79
C THR A 170 0.46 28.53 -4.01
N LEU A 171 -0.32 27.65 -4.66
CA LEU A 171 -0.97 27.94 -5.94
C LEU A 171 -2.42 28.40 -5.80
N GLY A 172 -3.04 28.25 -4.62
CA GLY A 172 -4.44 28.65 -4.38
C GLY A 172 -5.48 27.87 -5.20
N VAL A 173 -5.09 26.80 -5.90
CA VAL A 173 -5.97 25.97 -6.72
C VAL A 173 -6.79 25.00 -5.85
N LEU A 174 -6.18 24.48 -4.80
CA LEU A 174 -6.82 23.59 -3.84
C LEU A 174 -7.32 24.40 -2.63
N PRO A 175 -8.40 23.97 -1.96
CA PRO A 175 -8.80 24.57 -0.69
C PRO A 175 -7.76 24.28 0.40
N GLY A 176 -7.56 25.23 1.32
CA GLY A 176 -6.70 25.09 2.49
C GLY A 176 -5.20 25.35 2.24
N GLU A 177 -4.41 25.23 3.30
CA GLU A 177 -2.99 25.63 3.35
C GLU A 177 -2.01 24.52 2.96
N GLU A 178 -2.51 23.33 2.60
CA GLU A 178 -1.70 22.13 2.36
C GLU A 178 -2.10 21.41 1.08
N MET A 179 -1.08 20.89 0.39
CA MET A 179 -1.24 19.98 -0.74
C MET A 179 -0.29 18.79 -0.59
N TYR A 180 -0.57 17.68 -1.25
CA TYR A 180 0.15 16.42 -1.07
C TYR A 180 0.93 16.03 -2.32
N LEU A 181 2.26 16.04 -2.20
CA LEU A 181 3.17 15.63 -3.25
C LEU A 181 3.09 14.11 -3.46
N SER A 182 2.94 13.71 -4.72
CA SER A 182 2.93 12.31 -5.16
C SER A 182 3.67 12.13 -6.50
N GLY A 183 3.71 10.89 -7.02
CA GLY A 183 4.32 10.59 -8.31
C GLY A 183 5.85 10.59 -8.28
N ARG A 184 6.45 10.80 -9.46
CA ARG A 184 7.90 10.60 -9.70
C ARG A 184 8.80 11.43 -8.76
N ILE A 185 8.32 12.57 -8.26
CA ILE A 185 9.06 13.42 -7.31
C ILE A 185 9.30 12.71 -5.97
N LEU A 186 8.38 11.82 -5.55
CA LEU A 186 8.57 11.02 -4.33
C LEU A 186 9.62 9.93 -4.47
N PHE A 187 9.90 9.43 -5.68
CA PHE A 187 10.84 8.32 -5.90
C PHE A 187 12.18 8.48 -5.16
N PRO A 188 12.96 9.56 -5.37
CA PRO A 188 14.26 9.74 -4.71
C PRO A 188 14.14 9.81 -3.17
N ILE A 189 13.03 10.32 -2.63
CA ILE A 189 12.80 10.39 -1.19
C ILE A 189 12.49 8.98 -0.65
N THR A 190 11.52 8.31 -1.26
CA THR A 190 11.04 7.00 -0.80
C THR A 190 12.10 5.92 -0.94
N ILE A 191 12.86 5.88 -2.04
CA ILE A 191 13.94 4.89 -2.22
C ILE A 191 15.11 5.14 -1.26
N THR A 192 15.42 6.40 -0.94
CA THR A 192 16.44 6.74 0.06
C THR A 192 16.01 6.29 1.45
N LEU A 193 14.74 6.51 1.81
CA LEU A 193 14.17 6.03 3.07
C LEU A 193 14.20 4.49 3.15
N ALA A 194 13.81 3.80 2.06
CA ALA A 194 13.88 2.34 1.98
C ALA A 194 15.31 1.83 2.17
N SER A 195 16.29 2.48 1.52
CA SER A 195 17.72 2.15 1.69
C SER A 195 18.20 2.35 3.12
N ARG A 196 17.78 3.43 3.79
CA ARG A 196 18.14 3.70 5.19
C ARG A 196 17.55 2.66 6.14
N LEU A 197 16.27 2.33 5.99
CA LEU A 197 15.60 1.28 6.77
C LEU A 197 16.23 -0.09 6.51
N SER A 198 16.50 -0.44 5.25
CA SER A 198 17.16 -1.70 4.91
C SER A 198 18.52 -1.84 5.60
N ARG A 199 19.33 -0.78 5.67
CA ARG A 199 20.59 -0.80 6.43
C ARG A 199 20.37 -0.99 7.93
N GLU A 200 19.44 -0.25 8.53
CA GLU A 200 19.13 -0.35 9.98
C GLU A 200 18.69 -1.77 10.37
N PHE A 201 17.89 -2.41 9.52
CA PHE A 201 17.39 -3.77 9.75
C PHE A 201 18.19 -4.85 9.02
N LYS A 202 19.39 -4.54 8.52
CA LYS A 202 20.28 -5.50 7.83
C LYS A 202 19.58 -6.31 6.72
N GLY A 203 18.65 -5.69 6.01
CA GLY A 203 17.87 -6.28 4.93
C GLY A 203 16.76 -7.25 5.35
N THR A 204 16.49 -7.43 6.65
CA THR A 204 15.51 -8.43 7.12
C THR A 204 14.09 -7.87 7.25
N LEU A 205 13.90 -6.55 7.25
CA LEU A 205 12.59 -5.92 7.36
C LEU A 205 11.81 -6.05 6.03
N PRO A 206 10.63 -6.69 6.00
CA PRO A 206 9.78 -6.69 4.82
C PRO A 206 9.30 -5.28 4.48
N ILE A 207 9.58 -4.84 3.26
CA ILE A 207 9.20 -3.52 2.75
C ILE A 207 8.30 -3.66 1.53
N SER A 208 7.09 -3.09 1.62
CA SER A 208 6.24 -2.77 0.48
C SER A 208 6.50 -1.34 0.00
N TYR A 209 6.31 -1.05 -1.28
CA TYR A 209 6.63 0.25 -1.90
C TYR A 209 5.43 0.94 -2.55
N SER A 210 5.40 2.27 -2.54
CA SER A 210 4.30 3.13 -3.00
C SER A 210 4.74 4.60 -3.18
N GLY A 211 5.98 4.87 -3.61
CA GLY A 211 6.48 6.24 -3.78
C GLY A 211 7.17 6.46 -5.12
N GLY A 212 6.43 6.92 -6.13
CA GLY A 212 7.02 7.31 -7.42
C GLY A 212 7.54 6.15 -8.29
N ALA A 213 7.06 4.93 -8.07
CA ALA A 213 7.32 3.81 -8.97
C ALA A 213 6.71 4.07 -10.36
N SER A 214 7.45 3.70 -11.41
CA SER A 214 7.06 3.81 -12.82
C SER A 214 7.78 2.76 -13.65
N GLN A 215 7.44 2.66 -14.94
CA GLN A 215 8.13 1.82 -15.92
C GLN A 215 9.65 2.02 -15.96
N LEU A 216 10.14 3.20 -15.58
CA LEU A 216 11.57 3.54 -15.62
C LEU A 216 12.38 2.91 -14.48
N ASN A 217 11.73 2.55 -13.37
CA ASN A 217 12.42 2.16 -12.14
C ASN A 217 11.84 0.93 -11.45
N ILE A 218 10.66 0.45 -11.84
CA ILE A 218 9.96 -0.63 -11.14
C ILE A 218 10.77 -1.92 -11.08
N LEU A 219 11.46 -2.29 -12.17
CA LEU A 219 12.33 -3.47 -12.22
C LEU A 219 13.46 -3.33 -11.20
N ARG A 220 14.16 -2.18 -11.20
CA ARG A 220 15.25 -1.93 -10.24
C ARG A 220 14.76 -1.91 -8.79
N ILE A 221 13.57 -1.37 -8.52
CA ILE A 221 12.98 -1.44 -7.18
C ILE A 221 12.74 -2.90 -6.79
N PHE A 222 12.18 -3.71 -7.70
CA PHE A 222 11.90 -5.13 -7.46
C PHE A 222 13.19 -5.93 -7.20
N GLU A 223 14.26 -5.69 -7.97
CA GLU A 223 15.56 -6.34 -7.83
C GLU A 223 16.24 -6.08 -6.47
N THR A 224 15.87 -5.00 -5.76
CA THR A 224 16.34 -4.80 -4.37
C THR A 224 15.71 -5.73 -3.35
N GLY A 225 14.73 -6.56 -3.74
CA GLY A 225 13.96 -7.45 -2.87
C GLY A 225 12.69 -6.82 -2.30
N ILE A 226 12.41 -5.56 -2.59
CA ILE A 226 11.21 -4.83 -2.16
C ILE A 226 9.97 -5.38 -2.87
N LYS A 227 8.99 -5.86 -2.09
CA LYS A 227 7.73 -6.40 -2.59
C LYS A 227 6.64 -6.41 -1.51
N PRO A 228 5.36 -6.16 -1.88
CA PRO A 228 4.88 -5.76 -3.20
C PRO A 228 5.12 -4.26 -3.50
N ILE A 229 5.14 -3.91 -4.79
CA ILE A 229 5.26 -2.53 -5.29
C ILE A 229 3.88 -2.05 -5.77
N THR A 230 3.44 -0.89 -5.26
CA THR A 230 2.18 -0.22 -5.61
C THR A 230 2.45 0.97 -6.53
N VAL A 231 1.67 1.10 -7.58
CA VAL A 231 1.72 2.23 -8.54
C VAL A 231 0.35 2.92 -8.54
N ALA A 232 0.33 4.25 -8.46
CA ALA A 232 -0.90 5.04 -8.46
C ALA A 232 -0.79 6.23 -9.42
N THR A 233 0.00 7.25 -9.09
CA THR A 233 0.11 8.47 -9.91
C THR A 233 0.51 8.21 -11.36
N GLU A 234 1.34 7.19 -11.62
CA GLU A 234 1.74 6.86 -12.99
C GLU A 234 0.59 6.28 -13.83
N LEU A 235 -0.38 5.60 -13.19
CA LEU A 235 -1.60 5.09 -13.83
C LEU A 235 -2.60 6.21 -14.15
N LEU A 236 -2.62 7.27 -13.33
CA LEU A 236 -3.49 8.44 -13.54
C LEU A 236 -3.01 9.38 -14.65
N LYS A 237 -1.77 9.21 -15.13
CA LYS A 237 -1.23 10.00 -16.24
C LYS A 237 -1.72 9.45 -17.58
N PRO A 238 -1.76 10.27 -18.65
CA PRO A 238 -2.05 9.81 -20.00
C PRO A 238 -1.25 8.55 -20.37
N GLY A 239 -1.94 7.53 -20.89
CA GLY A 239 -1.37 6.23 -21.24
C GLY A 239 -0.94 5.34 -20.06
N GLY A 240 -1.29 5.69 -18.81
CA GLY A 240 -0.85 4.97 -17.60
C GLY A 240 -1.20 3.49 -17.57
N TYR A 241 -2.43 3.14 -17.93
CA TYR A 241 -2.88 1.75 -18.01
C TYR A 241 -2.11 0.93 -19.06
N LEU A 242 -1.77 1.54 -20.21
CA LEU A 242 -1.01 0.86 -21.28
C LEU A 242 0.39 0.46 -20.81
N ARG A 243 1.00 1.25 -19.91
CA ARG A 243 2.32 0.96 -19.32
C ARG A 243 2.30 -0.15 -18.28
N MET A 244 1.14 -0.65 -17.85
CA MET A 244 1.08 -1.74 -16.85
C MET A 244 1.72 -3.03 -17.36
N ALA A 245 1.54 -3.36 -18.65
CA ALA A 245 2.14 -4.54 -19.23
C ALA A 245 3.67 -4.46 -19.25
N GLU A 246 4.23 -3.32 -19.65
CA GLU A 246 5.68 -3.06 -19.63
C GLU A 246 6.24 -3.14 -18.20
N MET A 247 5.56 -2.50 -17.23
CA MET A 247 5.92 -2.56 -15.82
C MET A 247 5.92 -3.99 -15.27
N ALA A 248 4.93 -4.80 -15.64
CA ALA A 248 4.80 -6.18 -15.19
C ALA A 248 5.88 -7.09 -15.80
N LYS A 249 6.26 -6.86 -17.06
CA LYS A 249 7.32 -7.63 -17.73
C LYS A 249 8.73 -7.18 -17.35
N GLY A 250 8.88 -5.98 -16.79
CA GLY A 250 10.19 -5.36 -16.57
C GLY A 250 10.86 -4.92 -17.88
N GLU A 251 10.10 -4.84 -18.97
CA GLU A 251 10.59 -4.48 -20.30
C GLU A 251 10.51 -2.98 -20.48
N PHE A 252 11.51 -2.23 -20.00
CA PHE A 252 11.69 -0.85 -20.41
C PHE A 252 12.88 -0.75 -21.37
N ARG A 253 12.60 -0.42 -22.63
CA ARG A 253 13.61 -0.06 -23.62
C ARG A 253 13.67 1.47 -23.68
N PRO A 254 14.81 2.10 -23.31
CA PRO A 254 14.98 3.54 -23.41
C PRO A 254 14.91 4.05 -24.86
#